data_AF-A0A9P0D8J8-F1
#
_entry.id   AF-A0A9P0D8J8-F1
#
_cell.length_a   1.000
_cell.length_b   1.000
_cell.length_c   1.000
_cell.angle_alpha   90.00
_cell.angle_beta   90.00
_cell.angle_gamma   90.00
#
_symmetry.space_group_name_H-M   'P 1'
#
loop_
_entity.id
_entity.type
_entity.pdbx_description
1 polymer ?
#
loop_
_entity_poly.entity_id
_entity_poly.type
_entity_poly.pdbx_seq_one_letter_code
_entity_poly.pdbx_strand_id
1 'polypeptide(L)'
;MQPENRNIEHEPSDQAQFANSITTAEKINDLVLNIILTDLQPFSIISDCGFQKLVNELEPSYVLPSRPTFSKSLIPAKYDEKCEKLKKLLETAEHIMLSTDGWTSMNMEGYKAVTAHFITKD
;
A
#
# COMPACT_ATOMS: atom_id res chain seq x y z
N MET A 1 -14.17 34.65 56.72
CA MET A 1 -13.66 33.34 56.24
C MET A 1 -14.51 32.97 55.03
N GLN A 2 -13.94 33.06 53.83
CA GLN A 2 -14.63 32.78 52.57
C GLN A 2 -14.65 31.25 52.32
N PRO A 3 -15.72 30.67 51.78
CA PRO A 3 -15.71 29.26 51.38
C PRO A 3 -14.96 29.07 50.05
N GLU A 4 -14.09 28.06 50.01
CA GLU A 4 -13.30 27.66 48.85
C GLU A 4 -14.18 27.17 47.70
N ASN A 5 -13.99 27.77 46.53
CA ASN A 5 -14.51 27.27 45.24
C ASN A 5 -13.84 25.94 44.90
N ARG A 6 -14.60 24.83 44.94
CA ARG A 6 -14.21 23.59 44.26
C ARG A 6 -14.38 23.78 42.75
N ASN A 7 -13.28 23.97 42.06
CA ASN A 7 -13.21 23.75 40.62
C ASN A 7 -13.53 22.27 40.36
N ILE A 8 -14.69 22.01 39.77
CA ILE A 8 -15.00 20.72 39.17
C ILE A 8 -14.25 20.70 37.84
N GLU A 9 -13.05 20.12 37.84
CA GLU A 9 -12.38 19.74 36.60
C GLU A 9 -13.30 18.74 35.88
N HIS A 10 -13.89 19.20 34.79
CA HIS A 10 -14.64 18.38 33.88
C HIS A 10 -13.61 17.47 33.19
N GLU A 11 -13.55 16.19 33.58
CA GLU A 11 -12.79 15.21 32.82
C GLU A 11 -13.22 15.29 31.34
N PRO A 12 -12.27 15.42 30.39
CA PRO A 12 -12.59 15.24 29.00
C PRO A 12 -12.90 13.75 28.81
N SER A 13 -14.18 13.48 28.62
CA SER A 13 -14.76 12.23 28.16
C SER A 13 -13.87 11.46 27.17
N ASP A 14 -13.67 10.17 27.45
CA ASP A 14 -13.08 9.11 26.62
C ASP A 14 -13.64 9.07 25.18
N GLN A 15 -13.28 10.04 24.34
CA GLN A 15 -13.63 10.05 22.92
C GLN A 15 -12.41 10.16 21.98
N ALA A 16 -11.20 10.03 22.53
CA ALA A 16 -9.97 10.04 21.77
C ALA A 16 -9.27 8.68 21.81
N GLN A 17 -9.94 7.60 21.37
CA GLN A 17 -9.30 6.29 21.22
C GLN A 17 -10.04 5.27 20.32
N PHE A 18 -10.71 5.72 19.24
CA PHE A 18 -10.91 4.83 18.08
C PHE A 18 -9.64 4.86 17.23
N ALA A 19 -8.59 4.24 17.76
CA ALA A 19 -7.39 3.96 16.98
C ALA A 19 -7.81 3.23 15.70
N ASN A 20 -7.33 3.69 14.54
CA ASN A 20 -7.51 3.05 13.23
C ASN A 20 -7.01 1.60 13.28
N SER A 21 -7.86 0.67 13.74
CA SER A 21 -7.54 -0.74 13.73
C SER A 21 -7.73 -1.25 12.31
N ILE A 22 -6.61 -1.50 11.62
CA ILE A 22 -6.64 -2.16 10.31
C ILE A 22 -7.41 -3.48 10.47
N THR A 23 -8.48 -3.61 9.70
CA THR A 23 -9.35 -4.79 9.72
C THR A 23 -8.61 -6.02 9.22
N THR A 24 -9.06 -7.21 9.63
CA THR A 24 -8.51 -8.48 9.09
C THR A 24 -8.62 -8.53 7.56
N ALA A 25 -9.72 -8.04 7.00
CA ALA A 25 -9.93 -7.99 5.56
C ALA A 25 -8.90 -7.11 4.83
N GLU A 26 -8.56 -5.94 5.38
CA GLU A 26 -7.53 -5.07 4.81
C GLU A 26 -6.14 -5.70 4.85
N LYS A 27 -5.82 -6.45 5.92
CA LYS A 27 -4.57 -7.21 6.01
C LYS A 27 -4.50 -8.30 4.94
N ILE A 28 -5.59 -9.03 4.73
CA ILE A 28 -5.66 -10.07 3.68
C ILE A 28 -5.55 -9.42 2.30
N ASN A 29 -6.21 -8.29 2.05
CA ASN A 29 -6.06 -7.54 0.81
C ASN A 29 -4.59 -7.19 0.52
N ASP A 30 -3.86 -6.68 1.52
CA ASP A 30 -2.44 -6.34 1.36
C ASP A 30 -1.57 -7.58 1.11
N LEU A 31 -1.85 -8.70 1.79
CA LEU A 31 -1.15 -9.97 1.54
C LEU A 31 -1.38 -10.50 0.12
N VAL A 32 -2.63 -10.51 -0.35
CA VAL A 32 -2.97 -10.90 -1.73
C VAL A 32 -2.30 -9.97 -2.74
N LEU A 33 -2.33 -8.66 -2.48
CA LEU A 33 -1.65 -7.68 -3.31
C LEU A 33 -0.13 -7.93 -3.34
N ASN A 34 0.48 -8.28 -2.20
CA ASN A 34 1.90 -8.56 -2.12
C ASN A 34 2.28 -9.84 -2.87
N ILE A 35 1.43 -10.87 -2.93
CA ILE A 35 1.64 -12.04 -3.81
C ILE A 35 1.70 -11.58 -5.28
N ILE A 36 0.75 -10.74 -5.69
CA ILE A 36 0.71 -10.20 -7.06
C ILE A 36 1.98 -9.43 -7.40
N LEU A 37 2.42 -8.54 -6.51
CA LEU A 37 3.54 -7.64 -6.77
C LEU A 37 4.90 -8.32 -6.61
N THR A 38 5.07 -9.17 -5.60
CA THR A 38 6.36 -9.81 -5.30
C THR A 38 6.66 -10.93 -6.29
N ASP A 39 5.66 -11.74 -6.61
CA ASP A 39 5.82 -12.92 -7.45
C ASP A 39 5.46 -12.63 -8.92
N LEU A 40 5.19 -11.36 -9.26
CA LEU A 40 4.78 -10.88 -10.59
C LEU A 40 3.61 -11.70 -11.17
N GLN A 41 2.67 -12.11 -10.32
CA GLN A 41 1.52 -12.91 -10.76
C GLN A 41 0.59 -12.08 -11.65
N PRO A 42 -0.04 -12.72 -12.65
CA PRO A 42 -1.06 -12.03 -13.43
C PRO A 42 -2.24 -11.65 -12.54
N PHE A 43 -2.87 -10.51 -12.82
CA PHE A 43 -4.07 -10.08 -12.11
C PHE A 43 -5.27 -11.04 -12.25
N SER A 44 -5.17 -12.06 -13.10
CA SER A 44 -6.16 -13.13 -13.19
C SER A 44 -6.16 -14.06 -11.97
N ILE A 45 -5.08 -14.14 -11.18
CA ILE A 45 -4.95 -15.09 -10.06
C ILE A 45 -6.10 -15.01 -9.06
N ILE A 46 -6.60 -13.81 -8.78
CA ILE A 46 -7.74 -13.58 -7.88
C ILE A 46 -9.08 -14.08 -8.43
N SER A 47 -9.15 -14.38 -9.72
CA SER A 47 -10.29 -15.01 -10.38
C SER A 47 -10.13 -16.52 -10.51
N ASP A 48 -8.97 -17.08 -10.15
CA ASP A 48 -8.70 -18.50 -10.27
C ASP A 48 -9.44 -19.28 -9.18
N CYS A 49 -10.14 -20.34 -9.59
CA CYS A 49 -11.01 -21.09 -8.68
C CYS A 49 -10.24 -21.76 -7.53
N GLY A 50 -9.00 -22.21 -7.78
CA GLY A 50 -8.14 -22.80 -6.76
C GLY A 50 -7.70 -21.78 -5.71
N PHE A 51 -7.34 -20.57 -6.15
CA PHE A 51 -6.94 -19.49 -5.27
C PHE A 51 -8.10 -19.00 -4.40
N GLN A 52 -9.27 -18.80 -5.00
CA GLN A 52 -10.48 -18.41 -4.25
C GLN A 52 -10.87 -19.45 -3.19
N LYS A 53 -10.80 -20.75 -3.53
CA LYS A 53 -11.05 -21.84 -2.57
C LYS A 53 -10.05 -21.81 -1.42
N LEU A 54 -8.76 -21.63 -1.71
CA LEU A 54 -7.72 -21.53 -0.69
C LEU A 54 -7.99 -20.37 0.26
N VAL A 55 -8.26 -19.18 -0.27
CA VAL A 55 -8.53 -17.98 0.53
C VAL A 55 -9.78 -18.18 1.40
N ASN A 56 -10.86 -18.74 0.84
CA ASN A 56 -12.09 -19.01 1.56
C ASN A 56 -11.92 -20.07 2.66
N GLU A 57 -11.06 -21.07 2.45
CA GLU A 57 -10.77 -22.08 3.49
C GLU A 57 -9.95 -21.47 4.64
N LEU A 58 -9.02 -20.57 4.33
CA LEU A 58 -8.17 -19.92 5.33
C LEU A 58 -8.92 -18.86 6.15
N GLU A 59 -9.79 -18.07 5.53
CA GLU A 59 -10.64 -17.09 6.19
C GLU A 59 -12.04 -17.07 5.56
N PRO A 60 -12.98 -17.89 6.07
CA PRO A 60 -14.33 -18.00 5.51
C PRO A 60 -15.17 -16.72 5.59
N SER A 61 -14.84 -15.80 6.50
CA SER A 61 -15.57 -14.53 6.62
C SER A 61 -15.11 -13.46 5.63
N TYR A 62 -13.99 -13.70 4.94
CA TYR A 62 -13.38 -12.74 4.03
C TYR A 62 -13.94 -12.90 2.61
N VAL A 63 -14.39 -11.78 2.05
CA VAL A 63 -14.80 -11.70 0.64
C VAL A 63 -13.66 -11.11 -0.17
N LEU A 64 -13.03 -11.95 -1.00
CA LEU A 64 -11.96 -11.53 -1.90
C LEU A 64 -12.45 -10.44 -2.87
N PRO A 65 -11.81 -9.26 -2.91
CA PRO A 65 -12.21 -8.21 -3.84
C PRO A 65 -12.06 -8.61 -5.31
N SER A 66 -12.87 -7.97 -6.14
CA SER A 66 -12.85 -8.18 -7.58
C SER A 66 -11.54 -7.71 -8.22
N ARG A 67 -11.23 -8.23 -9.42
CA ARG A 67 -10.07 -7.77 -10.21
C ARG A 67 -10.07 -6.28 -10.53
N PRO A 68 -11.20 -5.65 -10.88
CA PRO A 68 -11.28 -4.19 -10.98
C PRO A 68 -10.87 -3.49 -9.69
N THR A 69 -11.23 -4.01 -8.52
CA THR A 69 -10.87 -3.40 -7.23
C THR A 69 -9.36 -3.40 -7.01
N PHE A 70 -8.68 -4.53 -7.28
CA PHE A 70 -7.22 -4.60 -7.20
C PHE A 70 -6.54 -3.65 -8.20
N SER A 71 -6.94 -3.72 -9.48
CA SER A 71 -6.29 -2.94 -10.54
C SER A 71 -6.56 -1.44 -10.50
N LYS A 72 -7.76 -1.00 -10.08
CA LYS A 72 -8.17 0.40 -10.12
C LYS A 72 -8.09 1.13 -8.77
N SER A 73 -7.91 0.41 -7.67
CA SER A 73 -7.88 1.01 -6.33
C SER A 73 -6.66 0.57 -5.53
N LEU A 74 -6.50 -0.72 -5.25
CA LEU A 74 -5.44 -1.19 -4.34
C LEU A 74 -4.04 -1.01 -4.92
N ILE A 75 -3.84 -1.34 -6.20
CA ILE A 75 -2.54 -1.17 -6.88
C ILE A 75 -2.15 0.32 -6.99
N PRO A 76 -3.02 1.23 -7.48
CA PRO A 76 -2.70 2.65 -7.50
C PRO A 76 -2.35 3.21 -6.12
N ALA A 77 -3.12 2.87 -5.09
CA ALA A 77 -2.82 3.32 -3.72
C ALA A 77 -1.44 2.82 -3.25
N LYS A 78 -1.09 1.56 -3.55
CA LYS A 78 0.22 0.99 -3.22
C LYS A 78 1.35 1.64 -4.02
N TYR A 79 1.12 1.94 -5.29
CA TYR A 79 2.06 2.65 -6.14
C TYR A 79 2.37 4.03 -5.56
N ASP A 80 1.34 4.80 -5.18
CA ASP A 80 1.51 6.12 -4.57
C ASP A 80 2.29 6.03 -3.26
N GLU A 81 1.99 5.05 -2.40
CA GLU A 81 2.75 4.76 -1.18
C GLU A 81 4.24 4.53 -1.48
N LYS A 82 4.55 3.71 -2.49
CA LYS A 82 5.94 3.41 -2.89
C LYS A 82 6.62 4.61 -3.52
N CYS A 83 5.92 5.40 -4.32
CA CYS A 83 6.44 6.63 -4.90
C CYS A 83 6.81 7.65 -3.83
N GLU A 84 5.95 7.86 -2.84
CA GLU A 84 6.24 8.77 -1.73
C GLU A 84 7.44 8.27 -0.90
N LYS A 85 7.53 6.96 -0.66
CA LYS A 85 8.70 6.37 -0.01
C LYS A 85 9.98 6.58 -0.82
N LEU A 86 9.92 6.39 -2.13
CA LEU A 86 11.06 6.58 -3.03
C LEU A 86 11.49 8.05 -3.08
N LYS A 87 10.55 9.01 -3.15
CA LYS A 87 10.85 10.44 -3.10
C LYS A 87 11.62 10.82 -1.84
N LYS A 88 11.12 10.40 -0.67
CA LYS A 88 11.80 10.62 0.61
C LYS A 88 13.20 10.00 0.65
N LEU A 89 13.37 8.83 0.03
CA LEU A 89 14.68 8.20 -0.05
C LEU A 89 15.64 9.02 -0.94
N LEU A 90 15.16 9.49 -2.09
CA LEU A 90 15.93 10.32 -3.02
C LEU A 90 16.28 11.70 -2.44
N GLU A 91 15.44 12.27 -1.57
CA GLU A 91 15.75 13.52 -0.85
C GLU A 91 16.99 13.40 0.04
N THR A 92 17.33 12.17 0.48
CA THR A 92 18.52 11.92 1.30
C THR A 92 19.78 11.63 0.49
N ALA A 93 19.66 11.43 -0.84
CA ALA A 93 20.77 11.10 -1.71
C ALA A 93 21.64 12.33 -2.00
N GLU A 94 22.94 12.24 -1.75
CA GLU A 94 23.90 13.32 -2.05
C GLU A 94 24.15 13.46 -3.57
N HIS A 95 24.18 12.32 -4.26
CA HIS A 95 24.42 12.24 -5.69
C HIS A 95 23.45 11.25 -6.33
N ILE A 96 22.89 11.64 -7.48
CA ILE A 96 21.98 10.82 -8.28
C ILE A 96 22.52 10.77 -9.71
N MET A 97 22.72 9.56 -10.23
CA MET A 97 23.01 9.30 -11.64
C MET A 97 21.75 8.78 -12.32
N LEU A 98 21.39 9.36 -13.47
CA LEU A 98 20.28 8.87 -14.29
C LEU A 98 20.81 8.10 -15.51
N SER A 99 20.29 6.90 -15.73
CA SER A 99 20.43 6.18 -16.99
C SER A 99 19.07 6.09 -17.68
N THR A 100 19.05 6.21 -19.01
CA THR A 100 17.83 6.06 -19.81
C THR A 100 18.03 4.94 -20.80
N ASP A 101 17.04 4.05 -20.89
CA ASP A 101 16.94 3.00 -21.90
C ASP A 101 15.70 3.25 -22.75
N GLY A 102 15.79 3.02 -24.05
CA GLY A 102 14.71 3.26 -24.99
C GLY A 102 14.65 2.15 -26.03
N TRP A 103 13.46 1.56 -26.19
CA TRP A 103 13.22 0.50 -27.15
C TRP A 103 11.91 0.72 -27.90
N THR A 104 11.75 0.10 -29.07
CA THR A 104 10.48 0.06 -29.80
C THR A 104 10.01 -1.37 -29.84
N SER A 105 8.74 -1.63 -29.46
CA SER A 105 8.17 -2.97 -29.48
C SER A 105 7.91 -3.45 -30.90
N MET A 106 7.62 -4.75 -31.03
CA MET A 106 7.16 -5.33 -32.29
C MET A 106 5.85 -4.71 -32.79
N ASN A 107 5.08 -4.07 -31.90
CA ASN A 107 3.84 -3.36 -32.22
C ASN A 107 4.10 -1.89 -32.63
N MET A 108 5.36 -1.53 -32.91
CA MET A 108 5.81 -0.17 -33.25
C MET A 108 5.56 0.88 -32.15
N GLU A 109 5.43 0.44 -30.90
CA GLU A 109 5.27 1.34 -29.76
C GLU A 109 6.63 1.66 -29.15
N GLY A 110 6.94 2.94 -28.99
CA GLY A 110 8.16 3.39 -28.34
C GLY A 110 8.03 3.40 -26.81
N TYR A 111 8.99 2.81 -26.13
CA TYR A 111 9.12 2.78 -24.68
C TYR A 111 10.39 3.49 -24.25
N LYS A 112 10.34 4.13 -23.08
CA LYS A 112 11.50 4.72 -22.43
C LYS A 112 11.46 4.38 -20.94
N ALA A 113 12.57 3.86 -20.43
CA ALA A 113 12.80 3.68 -19.01
C ALA A 113 13.85 4.70 -18.55
N VAL A 114 13.63 5.26 -17.36
CA VAL A 114 14.61 6.07 -16.65
C VAL A 114 14.91 5.38 -15.33
N THR A 115 16.19 5.13 -15.05
CA THR A 115 16.66 4.51 -13.82
C THR A 115 17.54 5.50 -13.07
N ALA A 116 17.26 5.70 -11.79
CA ALA A 116 18.09 6.52 -10.90
C ALA A 116 18.96 5.61 -10.04
N HIS A 117 20.27 5.87 -10.03
CA HIS A 117 21.26 5.20 -9.19
C HIS A 117 21.76 6.20 -8.16
N PHE A 118 21.79 5.80 -6.90
CA PHE A 118 22.23 6.63 -5.78
C PHE A 118 22.78 5.74 -4.66
N ILE A 119 23.57 6.34 -3.77
CA ILE A 119 24.15 5.65 -2.60
C ILE A 119 23.44 6.17 -1.35
N THR A 120 22.98 5.24 -0.51
CA THR A 120 22.42 5.51 0.82
C THR A 120 23.51 5.46 1.87
N LYS A 121 23.28 6.13 3.02
CA LYS A 121 24.24 6.15 4.15
C LYS A 121 24.21 4.88 5.01
N ASP A 122 23.89 3.73 4.43
CA ASP A 122 23.83 2.47 5.18
C ASP A 122 25.20 2.11 5.80
#